data_AF-A0A1X1QMV7-F1
#
_entry.id   AF-A0A1X1QMV7-F1
#
_cell.length_a   1.000
_cell.length_b   1.000
_cell.length_c   1.000
_cell.angle_alpha   90.00
_cell.angle_beta   90.00
_cell.angle_gamma   90.00
#
_symmetry.space_group_name_H-M   'P 1'
#
loop_
_entity.id
_entity.type
_entity.pdbx_description
1 polymer ?
#
loop_
_entity_poly.entity_id
_entity_poly.type
_entity_poly.pdbx_seq_one_letter_code
_entity_poly.pdbx_strand_id
1 'polypeptide(L)'
;MDIVKKLVPKYCSWLVAFCKEVVGVGNSQRLLFYGALGVIKDFANIVAFFIPLKVVMVLSNPDILSLDFFASSSIDIEKFIVYSGALFLLLMLVSFVCHVVLAVLIHHSARQLWKVNKTKFPSIVAYKNLYQQLVDTITHILIIIVGLAVVLLLDKYLSMPIVIVIVNCIAASIWLSRYTKREIRVSPLKKPKLVFKLFSDIGFSLTFICIIIEYYLNKDMNVLFTLLAVLISKIVFSNIQQLFLKQRILFVKHYIKKQ
;
A
#
# COMPACT_ATOMS: atom_id res chain seq x y z
N MET A 1 30.85 5.67 16.13
CA MET A 1 29.40 5.91 16.11
C MET A 1 28.94 6.43 14.73
N ASP A 2 29.36 5.81 13.61
CA ASP A 2 29.14 6.39 12.26
C ASP A 2 28.95 5.38 11.10
N ILE A 3 28.56 4.14 11.41
CA ILE A 3 28.19 3.15 10.37
C ILE A 3 26.74 3.38 9.91
N VAL A 4 25.87 3.86 10.80
CA VAL A 4 24.45 4.12 10.51
C VAL A 4 24.26 5.30 9.54
N LYS A 5 25.12 6.33 9.57
CA LYS A 5 25.07 7.44 8.60
C LYS A 5 25.55 7.07 7.18
N LYS A 6 26.36 6.02 7.04
CA LYS A 6 26.81 5.50 5.74
C LYS A 6 25.83 4.51 5.13
N LEU A 7 25.12 3.73 5.95
CA LEU A 7 24.17 2.73 5.48
C LEU A 7 22.75 3.26 5.21
N VAL A 8 22.32 4.30 5.94
CA VAL A 8 21.02 4.92 5.68
C VAL A 8 21.21 5.89 4.51
N PRO A 9 20.68 5.59 3.31
CA PRO A 9 20.85 6.49 2.17
C PRO A 9 20.34 7.89 2.56
N LYS A 10 21.00 8.96 2.10
CA LYS A 10 20.59 10.37 2.29
C LYS A 10 19.09 10.62 2.01
N TYR A 11 18.49 9.73 1.23
CA TYR A 11 17.07 9.66 0.92
C TYR A 11 16.15 9.31 2.12
N CYS A 12 16.53 8.35 2.98
CA CYS A 12 15.75 7.96 4.15
C CYS A 12 15.87 8.98 5.30
N SER A 13 17.07 9.55 5.51
CA SER A 13 17.26 10.61 6.50
C SER A 13 16.51 11.88 6.14
N TRP A 14 16.33 12.15 4.84
CA TRP A 14 15.52 13.26 4.37
C TRP A 14 14.05 13.12 4.76
N LEU A 15 13.43 11.96 4.54
CA LEU A 15 12.02 11.75 4.85
C LEU A 15 11.72 11.96 6.35
N VAL A 16 12.63 11.50 7.22
CA VAL A 16 12.53 11.66 8.68
C VAL A 16 12.72 13.13 9.09
N ALA A 17 13.71 13.82 8.52
CA ALA A 17 13.94 15.24 8.77
C ALA A 17 12.74 16.09 8.28
N PHE A 18 12.21 15.77 7.10
CA PHE A 18 11.06 16.43 6.50
C PHE A 18 9.77 16.20 7.30
N CYS A 19 9.53 14.98 7.78
CA CYS A 19 8.41 14.70 8.68
C CYS A 19 8.54 15.50 9.97
N LYS A 20 9.75 15.55 10.57
CA LYS A 20 9.98 16.37 11.77
C LYS A 20 9.73 17.87 11.52
N GLU A 21 10.17 18.40 10.38
CA GLU A 21 10.04 19.83 10.04
C GLU A 21 8.61 20.25 9.67
N VAL A 22 7.85 19.41 8.96
CA VAL A 22 6.53 19.78 8.42
C VAL A 22 5.40 19.48 9.41
N VAL A 23 5.56 18.44 10.23
CA VAL A 23 4.50 17.91 11.10
C VAL A 23 4.68 18.40 12.54
N GLY A 24 5.93 18.59 12.98
CA GLY A 24 6.25 18.81 14.39
C GLY A 24 6.06 17.54 15.23
N VAL A 25 6.78 17.44 16.34
CA VAL A 25 6.87 16.21 17.16
C VAL A 25 5.51 15.73 17.70
N GLY A 26 4.52 16.62 17.86
CA GLY A 26 3.18 16.30 18.39
C GLY A 26 2.13 15.81 17.39
N ASN A 27 2.30 16.00 16.07
CA ASN A 27 1.26 15.61 15.09
C ASN A 27 1.49 14.22 14.46
N SER A 28 2.54 13.49 14.88
CA SER A 28 2.83 12.13 14.40
C SER A 28 1.67 11.17 14.66
N GLN A 29 1.05 11.23 15.84
CA GLN A 29 -0.10 10.39 16.20
C GLN A 29 -1.31 10.63 15.29
N ARG A 30 -1.58 11.90 14.93
CA ARG A 30 -2.68 12.24 14.01
C ARG A 30 -2.44 11.67 12.62
N LEU A 31 -1.21 11.74 12.11
CA LEU A 31 -0.88 11.17 10.82
C LEU A 31 -0.95 9.63 10.81
N LEU A 32 -0.53 8.98 11.89
CA LEU A 32 -0.71 7.53 12.05
C LEU A 32 -2.19 7.15 12.08
N PHE A 33 -3.02 7.91 12.78
CA PHE A 33 -4.46 7.71 12.80
C PHE A 33 -5.08 7.87 11.40
N TYR A 34 -4.69 8.89 10.64
CA TYR A 34 -5.13 9.06 9.25
C TYR A 34 -4.66 7.91 8.36
N GLY A 35 -3.42 7.46 8.55
CA GLY A 35 -2.91 6.27 7.88
C GLY A 35 -3.72 5.01 8.19
N ALA A 36 -4.08 4.80 9.47
CA ALA A 36 -4.89 3.66 9.90
C ALA A 36 -6.31 3.70 9.29
N LEU A 37 -6.96 4.87 9.25
CA LEU A 37 -8.24 5.04 8.54
C LEU A 37 -8.11 4.72 7.04
N GLY A 38 -7.00 5.11 6.42
CA GLY A 38 -6.69 4.77 5.04
C GLY A 38 -6.55 3.26 4.81
N VAL A 39 -5.85 2.56 5.72
CA VAL A 39 -5.73 1.09 5.70
C VAL A 39 -7.08 0.43 5.84
N ILE A 40 -7.89 0.83 6.83
CA ILE A 40 -9.25 0.26 7.05
C ILE A 40 -10.09 0.42 5.78
N LYS A 41 -10.09 1.62 5.19
CA LYS A 41 -10.80 1.92 3.95
C LYS A 41 -10.37 1.00 2.80
N ASP A 42 -9.07 0.86 2.57
CA ASP A 42 -8.56 0.04 1.46
C ASP A 42 -8.79 -1.47 1.70
N PHE A 43 -8.55 -1.98 2.91
CA PHE A 43 -8.81 -3.39 3.22
C PHE A 43 -10.31 -3.74 3.23
N ALA A 44 -11.18 -2.84 3.69
CA ALA A 44 -12.62 -3.04 3.60
C ALA A 44 -13.07 -3.19 2.14
N ASN A 45 -12.54 -2.37 1.21
CA ASN A 45 -12.82 -2.51 -0.21
C ASN A 45 -12.31 -3.83 -0.80
N ILE A 46 -11.14 -4.30 -0.37
CA ILE A 46 -10.56 -5.57 -0.84
C ILE A 46 -11.43 -6.74 -0.42
N VAL A 47 -11.77 -6.79 0.86
CA VAL A 47 -12.61 -7.87 1.41
C VAL A 47 -14.01 -7.79 0.79
N ALA A 48 -14.58 -6.58 0.65
CA ALA A 48 -15.85 -6.39 -0.03
C ALA A 48 -15.82 -6.89 -1.48
N PHE A 49 -14.74 -6.65 -2.23
CA PHE A 49 -14.59 -7.18 -3.59
C PHE A 49 -14.55 -8.72 -3.63
N PHE A 50 -13.97 -9.35 -2.60
CA PHE A 50 -13.86 -10.80 -2.52
C PHE A 50 -15.18 -11.50 -2.18
N ILE A 51 -16.10 -10.82 -1.50
CA ILE A 51 -17.38 -11.40 -1.08
C ILE A 51 -18.25 -11.86 -2.27
N PRO A 52 -18.53 -11.03 -3.30
CA PRO A 52 -19.25 -11.47 -4.49
C PRO A 52 -18.59 -12.67 -5.19
N LEU A 53 -17.26 -12.67 -5.28
CA LEU A 53 -16.52 -13.79 -5.87
C LEU A 53 -16.78 -15.09 -5.08
N LYS A 54 -16.69 -15.01 -3.75
CA LYS A 54 -16.97 -16.13 -2.85
C LYS A 54 -18.42 -16.62 -2.98
N VAL A 55 -19.39 -15.72 -3.11
CA VAL A 55 -20.81 -16.06 -3.33
C VAL A 55 -21.02 -16.76 -4.67
N VAL A 56 -20.42 -16.26 -5.77
CA VAL A 56 -20.52 -16.89 -7.09
C VAL A 56 -19.92 -18.29 -7.08
N MET A 57 -18.80 -18.51 -6.38
CA MET A 57 -18.18 -19.83 -6.28
C MET A 57 -19.10 -20.82 -5.55
N VAL A 58 -19.72 -20.40 -4.44
CA VAL A 58 -20.69 -21.23 -3.69
C VAL A 58 -21.94 -21.54 -4.52
N LEU A 59 -22.47 -20.55 -5.25
CA LEU A 59 -23.62 -20.77 -6.14
C LEU A 59 -23.30 -21.71 -7.30
N SER A 60 -22.05 -21.70 -7.78
CA SER A 60 -21.61 -22.54 -8.91
C SER A 60 -21.37 -24.00 -8.50
N ASN A 61 -20.96 -24.23 -7.26
CA ASN A 61 -20.77 -25.57 -6.71
C ASN A 61 -21.06 -25.55 -5.19
N PRO A 62 -22.30 -25.86 -4.79
CA PRO A 62 -22.75 -25.82 -3.39
C PRO A 62 -21.98 -26.76 -2.45
N ASP A 63 -21.46 -27.87 -2.98
CA ASP A 63 -20.72 -28.88 -2.21
C ASP A 63 -19.41 -28.32 -1.63
N ILE A 64 -18.92 -27.19 -2.16
CA ILE A 64 -17.75 -26.49 -1.64
C ILE A 64 -17.96 -25.99 -0.19
N LEU A 65 -19.21 -25.75 0.25
CA LEU A 65 -19.51 -25.41 1.65
C LEU A 65 -19.38 -26.61 2.61
N SER A 66 -19.49 -27.84 2.09
CA SER A 66 -19.39 -29.07 2.89
C SER A 66 -17.97 -29.60 3.01
N LEU A 67 -17.07 -29.13 2.13
CA LEU A 67 -15.63 -29.39 2.21
C LEU A 67 -15.01 -28.41 3.22
N ASP A 68 -13.98 -28.85 3.96
CA ASP A 68 -13.14 -28.02 4.88
C ASP A 68 -12.57 -26.74 4.24
N PHE A 69 -12.79 -26.57 2.93
CA PHE A 69 -12.52 -25.41 2.09
C PHE A 69 -13.16 -24.10 2.60
N PHE A 70 -14.31 -24.19 3.28
CA PHE A 70 -14.98 -23.08 3.95
C PHE A 70 -15.14 -23.48 5.41
N ALA A 71 -14.30 -22.96 6.32
CA ALA A 71 -14.34 -23.24 7.75
C ALA A 71 -15.61 -22.71 8.48
N SER A 72 -16.79 -22.99 7.93
CA SER A 72 -18.09 -22.77 8.54
C SER A 72 -18.93 -24.03 8.34
N SER A 73 -18.68 -25.01 9.21
CA SER A 73 -19.59 -26.12 9.39
C SER A 73 -21.01 -25.60 9.65
N SER A 74 -21.99 -26.11 8.92
CA SER A 74 -23.45 -25.99 9.13
C SER A 74 -24.19 -24.69 8.74
N ILE A 75 -23.64 -23.79 7.92
CA ILE A 75 -24.41 -22.64 7.40
C ILE A 75 -25.16 -23.05 6.12
N ASP A 76 -26.49 -22.95 6.18
CA ASP A 76 -27.38 -23.08 5.01
C ASP A 76 -27.03 -22.05 3.92
N ILE A 77 -27.15 -22.44 2.65
CA ILE A 77 -26.76 -21.64 1.48
C ILE A 77 -27.47 -20.29 1.49
N GLU A 78 -28.77 -20.28 1.80
CA GLU A 78 -29.56 -19.05 1.86
C GLU A 78 -29.03 -18.10 2.94
N LYS A 79 -28.74 -18.63 4.15
CA LYS A 79 -28.15 -17.85 5.24
C LYS A 79 -26.75 -17.34 4.86
N PHE A 80 -25.95 -18.16 4.19
CA PHE A 80 -24.63 -17.76 3.71
C PHE A 80 -24.72 -16.59 2.73
N ILE A 81 -25.66 -16.60 1.78
CA ILE A 81 -25.87 -15.53 0.82
C ILE A 81 -26.31 -14.25 1.53
N VAL A 82 -27.28 -14.33 2.45
CA VAL A 82 -27.79 -13.18 3.21
C VAL A 82 -26.68 -12.56 4.06
N TYR A 83 -25.92 -13.35 4.82
CA TYR A 83 -24.81 -12.84 5.63
C TYR A 83 -23.69 -12.27 4.79
N SER A 84 -23.38 -12.90 3.65
CA SER A 84 -22.39 -12.37 2.70
C SER A 84 -22.85 -11.02 2.13
N GLY A 85 -24.11 -10.90 1.73
CA GLY A 85 -24.70 -9.64 1.26
C GLY A 85 -24.67 -8.53 2.31
N ALA A 86 -25.07 -8.85 3.55
CA ALA A 86 -25.03 -7.91 4.66
C ALA A 86 -23.59 -7.47 4.98
N LEU A 87 -22.64 -8.40 4.99
CA LEU A 87 -21.22 -8.10 5.22
C LEU A 87 -20.63 -7.24 4.10
N PHE A 88 -20.98 -7.50 2.84
CA PHE A 88 -20.58 -6.68 1.70
C PHE A 88 -21.04 -5.22 1.88
N LEU A 89 -22.33 -5.02 2.18
CA LEU A 89 -22.89 -3.68 2.40
C LEU A 89 -22.23 -2.98 3.59
N LEU A 90 -22.00 -3.70 4.68
CA LEU A 90 -21.32 -3.17 5.86
C LEU A 90 -19.90 -2.71 5.53
N LEU A 91 -19.13 -3.51 4.81
CA LEU A 91 -17.75 -3.17 4.43
C LEU A 91 -17.71 -1.98 3.46
N MET A 92 -18.63 -1.93 2.49
CA MET A 92 -18.76 -0.78 1.58
C MET A 92 -19.11 0.50 2.35
N LEU A 93 -20.01 0.42 3.33
CA LEU A 93 -20.37 1.55 4.20
C LEU A 93 -19.18 2.00 5.05
N VAL A 94 -18.46 1.07 5.69
CA VAL A 94 -17.26 1.38 6.48
C VAL A 94 -16.21 2.06 5.61
N SER A 95 -15.94 1.53 4.42
CA SER A 95 -15.03 2.14 3.46
C SER A 95 -15.46 3.56 3.07
N PHE A 96 -16.74 3.77 2.77
CA PHE A 96 -17.27 5.09 2.43
C PHE A 96 -17.12 6.08 3.59
N VAL A 97 -17.51 5.69 4.80
CA VAL A 97 -17.38 6.53 6.01
C VAL A 97 -15.92 6.87 6.27
N CYS A 98 -15.01 5.89 6.24
CA CYS A 98 -13.59 6.13 6.40
C CYS A 98 -13.04 7.10 5.32
N HIS A 99 -13.48 6.97 4.06
CA HIS A 99 -13.06 7.88 2.99
C HIS A 99 -13.49 9.33 3.27
N VAL A 100 -14.77 9.54 3.61
CA VAL A 100 -15.32 10.87 3.90
C VAL A 100 -14.65 11.47 5.13
N VAL A 101 -14.56 10.73 6.23
CA VAL A 101 -13.93 11.18 7.48
C VAL A 101 -12.46 11.54 7.22
N LEU A 102 -11.71 10.69 6.51
CA LEU A 102 -10.32 10.96 6.17
C LEU A 102 -10.16 12.25 5.35
N ALA A 103 -11.00 12.45 4.32
CA ALA A 103 -10.95 13.65 3.49
C ALA A 103 -11.23 14.93 4.30
N VAL A 104 -12.23 14.90 5.18
CA VAL A 104 -12.60 16.02 6.07
C VAL A 104 -11.47 16.32 7.06
N LEU A 105 -10.93 15.30 7.73
CA LEU A 105 -9.87 15.46 8.72
C LEU A 105 -8.59 16.02 8.09
N ILE A 106 -8.16 15.48 6.94
CA ILE A 106 -6.99 16.01 6.21
C ILE A 106 -7.21 17.48 5.84
N HIS A 107 -8.39 17.83 5.33
CA HIS A 107 -8.67 19.21 4.93
C HIS A 107 -8.65 20.16 6.14
N HIS A 108 -9.26 19.77 7.24
CA HIS A 108 -9.32 20.56 8.46
C HIS A 108 -7.93 20.75 9.07
N SER A 109 -7.15 19.67 9.21
CA SER A 109 -5.80 19.72 9.77
C SER A 109 -4.82 20.49 8.89
N ALA A 110 -4.87 20.31 7.57
CA ALA A 110 -4.05 21.09 6.65
C ALA A 110 -4.31 22.60 6.80
N ARG A 111 -5.59 23.00 6.94
CA ARG A 111 -5.96 24.42 7.11
C ARG A 111 -5.50 24.99 8.45
N GLN A 112 -5.65 24.22 9.54
CA GLN A 112 -5.19 24.63 10.88
C GLN A 112 -3.66 24.77 10.94
N LEU A 113 -2.93 23.74 10.49
CA LEU A 113 -1.47 23.73 10.56
C LEU A 113 -0.82 24.72 9.60
N TRP A 114 -1.47 25.03 8.48
CA TRP A 114 -0.99 26.07 7.57
C TRP A 114 -0.94 27.44 8.24
N LYS A 115 -1.92 27.80 9.10
CA LYS A 115 -1.93 29.10 9.79
C LYS A 115 -0.66 29.32 10.61
N VAL A 116 -0.14 28.26 11.24
CA VAL A 116 1.09 28.30 12.05
C VAL A 116 2.36 28.30 11.18
N ASN A 117 2.30 27.70 9.99
CA ASN A 117 3.43 27.54 9.08
C ASN A 117 3.44 28.53 7.89
N LYS A 118 2.57 29.56 7.92
CA LYS A 118 2.34 30.49 6.80
C LYS A 118 3.60 31.23 6.36
N THR A 119 4.54 31.46 7.28
CA THR A 119 5.84 32.10 7.00
C THR A 119 6.76 31.25 6.12
N LYS A 120 6.70 29.91 6.25
CA LYS A 120 7.49 28.97 5.44
C LYS A 120 6.76 28.53 4.16
N PHE A 121 5.43 28.51 4.19
CA PHE A 121 4.59 28.10 3.07
C PHE A 121 3.52 29.16 2.77
N PRO A 122 3.78 30.14 1.89
CA PRO A 122 2.85 31.24 1.64
C PRO A 122 1.56 30.81 0.92
N SER A 123 1.56 29.68 0.22
CA SER A 123 0.38 29.12 -0.46
C SER A 123 -0.26 27.98 0.34
N ILE A 124 -1.54 28.15 0.70
CA ILE A 124 -2.34 27.11 1.37
C ILE A 124 -2.51 25.86 0.49
N VAL A 125 -2.60 26.02 -0.83
CA VAL A 125 -2.74 24.91 -1.78
C VAL A 125 -1.47 24.07 -1.81
N ALA A 126 -0.30 24.74 -1.82
CA ALA A 126 0.98 24.04 -1.79
C ALA A 126 1.16 23.24 -0.48
N TYR A 127 0.76 23.83 0.66
CA TYR A 127 0.81 23.15 1.96
C TYR A 127 -0.18 21.98 2.04
N LYS A 128 -1.43 22.16 1.58
CA LYS A 128 -2.44 21.09 1.55
C LYS A 128 -1.96 19.90 0.72
N ASN A 129 -1.43 20.15 -0.47
CA ASN A 129 -0.90 19.10 -1.33
C ASN A 129 0.26 18.34 -0.67
N LEU A 130 1.14 19.06 0.03
CA LEU A 130 2.24 18.46 0.76
C LEU A 130 1.77 17.61 1.95
N TYR A 131 0.84 18.14 2.74
CA TYR A 131 0.25 17.43 3.87
C TYR A 131 -0.47 16.16 3.42
N GLN A 132 -1.21 16.24 2.32
CA GLN A 132 -1.85 15.07 1.73
C GLN A 132 -0.84 14.03 1.23
N GLN A 133 0.25 14.47 0.59
CA GLN A 133 1.34 13.55 0.20
C GLN A 133 1.99 12.85 1.41
N LEU A 134 2.09 13.51 2.57
CA LEU A 134 2.58 12.90 3.80
C LEU A 134 1.62 11.84 4.35
N VAL A 135 0.32 12.16 4.43
CA VAL A 135 -0.70 11.19 4.86
C VAL A 135 -0.73 9.99 3.92
N ASP A 136 -0.68 10.22 2.61
CA ASP A 136 -0.61 9.15 1.60
C ASP A 136 0.63 8.27 1.81
N THR A 137 1.79 8.88 2.10
CA THR A 137 3.05 8.15 2.31
C THR A 137 2.94 7.21 3.50
N ILE A 138 2.39 7.68 4.62
CA ILE A 138 2.17 6.88 5.82
C ILE A 138 1.14 5.78 5.55
N THR A 139 0.05 6.12 4.84
CA THR A 139 -0.98 5.16 4.46
C THR A 139 -0.39 4.03 3.61
N HIS A 140 0.42 4.36 2.59
CA HIS A 140 1.10 3.36 1.76
C HIS A 140 2.04 2.48 2.58
N ILE A 141 2.82 3.05 3.50
CA ILE A 141 3.71 2.27 4.38
C ILE A 141 2.89 1.29 5.24
N LEU A 142 1.81 1.75 5.87
CA LEU A 142 0.97 0.89 6.70
C LEU A 142 0.28 -0.19 5.86
N ILE A 143 -0.19 0.12 4.65
CA ILE A 143 -0.77 -0.89 3.73
C ILE A 143 0.27 -1.96 3.36
N ILE A 144 1.53 -1.57 3.12
CA ILE A 144 2.60 -2.53 2.82
C ILE A 144 2.88 -3.43 4.02
N ILE A 145 2.96 -2.87 5.23
CA ILE A 145 3.22 -3.63 6.47
C ILE A 145 2.06 -4.60 6.75
N VAL A 146 0.83 -4.09 6.79
CA VAL A 146 -0.36 -4.90 7.07
C VAL A 146 -0.59 -5.91 5.95
N GLY A 147 -0.44 -5.51 4.68
CA GLY A 147 -0.59 -6.40 3.53
C GLY A 147 0.43 -7.52 3.51
N LEU A 148 1.70 -7.24 3.83
CA LEU A 148 2.72 -8.28 3.96
C LEU A 148 2.40 -9.24 5.10
N ALA A 149 1.94 -8.74 6.26
CA ALA A 149 1.53 -9.57 7.39
C ALA A 149 0.34 -10.47 7.03
N VAL A 150 -0.68 -9.93 6.36
CA VAL A 150 -1.85 -10.71 5.93
C VAL A 150 -1.46 -11.74 4.87
N VAL A 151 -0.65 -11.39 3.87
CA VAL A 151 -0.15 -12.35 2.88
C VAL A 151 0.65 -13.46 3.55
N LEU A 152 1.54 -13.15 4.49
CA LEU A 152 2.29 -14.15 5.26
C LEU A 152 1.40 -15.14 6.03
N LEU A 153 0.27 -14.67 6.55
CA LEU A 153 -0.71 -15.51 7.27
C LEU A 153 -1.56 -16.37 6.34
N LEU A 154 -1.89 -15.85 5.15
CA LEU A 154 -2.70 -16.57 4.15
C LEU A 154 -1.86 -17.59 3.36
N ASP A 155 -0.67 -17.17 2.94
CA ASP A 155 0.19 -17.88 2.01
C ASP A 155 1.65 -17.40 2.16
N LYS A 156 2.46 -18.23 2.83
CA LYS A 156 3.85 -17.91 3.12
C LYS A 156 4.69 -17.80 1.84
N TYR A 157 4.40 -18.57 0.79
CA TYR A 157 5.19 -18.57 -0.45
C TYR A 157 5.01 -17.25 -1.20
N LEU A 158 3.80 -16.70 -1.21
CA LEU A 158 3.49 -15.41 -1.85
C LEU A 158 4.12 -14.19 -1.17
N SER A 159 4.60 -14.32 0.07
CA SER A 159 5.32 -13.24 0.75
C SER A 159 6.70 -12.94 0.14
N MET A 160 7.35 -13.94 -0.46
CA MET A 160 8.72 -13.82 -0.97
C MET A 160 8.82 -12.82 -2.14
N PRO A 161 7.96 -12.87 -3.18
CA PRO A 161 7.90 -11.85 -4.22
C PRO A 161 7.76 -10.42 -3.68
N ILE A 162 6.96 -10.20 -2.63
CA ILE A 162 6.78 -8.89 -2.00
C ILE A 162 8.11 -8.36 -1.44
N VAL A 163 8.82 -9.19 -0.67
CA VAL A 163 10.13 -8.82 -0.10
C VAL A 163 11.14 -8.51 -1.21
N ILE A 164 11.19 -9.33 -2.26
CA ILE A 164 12.07 -9.12 -3.41
C ILE A 164 11.80 -7.77 -4.08
N VAL A 165 10.53 -7.42 -4.30
CA VAL A 165 10.16 -6.13 -4.89
C VAL A 165 10.56 -4.95 -4.00
N ILE A 166 10.37 -5.05 -2.68
CA ILE A 166 10.80 -4.00 -1.74
C ILE A 166 12.31 -3.77 -1.85
N VAL A 167 13.10 -4.83 -1.78
CA VAL A 167 14.57 -4.76 -1.88
C VAL A 167 15.00 -4.15 -3.21
N ASN A 168 14.41 -4.60 -4.32
CA ASN A 168 14.69 -4.07 -5.65
C ASN A 168 14.29 -2.60 -5.80
N CYS A 169 13.16 -2.18 -5.24
CA CYS A 169 12.74 -0.78 -5.27
C CYS A 169 13.67 0.12 -4.45
N ILE A 170 14.20 -0.36 -3.31
CA ILE A 170 15.22 0.35 -2.53
C ILE A 170 16.50 0.49 -3.36
N ALA A 171 17.00 -0.60 -3.95
CA ALA A 171 18.19 -0.59 -4.79
C ALA A 171 18.03 0.35 -5.99
N ALA A 172 16.87 0.30 -6.67
CA ALA A 172 16.54 1.18 -7.78
C ALA A 172 16.43 2.64 -7.36
N SER A 173 15.88 2.94 -6.18
CA SER A 173 15.82 4.29 -5.63
C SER A 173 17.23 4.85 -5.36
N ILE A 174 18.12 4.03 -4.80
CA ILE A 174 19.53 4.39 -4.58
C ILE A 174 20.22 4.62 -5.93
N TRP A 175 20.02 3.75 -6.91
CA TRP A 175 20.59 3.90 -8.25
C TRP A 175 20.09 5.18 -8.94
N LEU A 176 18.78 5.43 -8.91
CA LEU A 176 18.17 6.66 -9.46
C LEU A 176 18.63 7.92 -8.74
N SER A 177 18.99 7.84 -7.45
CA SER A 177 19.48 8.98 -6.68
C SER A 177 20.80 9.56 -7.19
N ARG A 178 21.58 8.77 -7.94
CA ARG A 178 22.87 9.19 -8.51
C ARG A 178 22.72 10.06 -9.77
N TYR A 179 21.55 10.06 -10.41
CA TYR A 179 21.33 10.79 -11.66
C TYR A 179 20.75 12.19 -11.43
N THR A 180 21.20 13.14 -12.25
CA THR A 180 20.69 14.52 -12.29
C THR A 180 19.35 14.60 -13.03
N LYS A 181 18.60 15.72 -12.85
CA LYS A 181 17.32 15.94 -13.56
C LYS A 181 17.48 15.88 -15.08
N ARG A 182 18.60 16.38 -15.61
CA ARG A 182 18.90 16.43 -17.04
C ARG A 182 19.10 15.02 -17.60
N GLU A 183 19.87 14.18 -16.92
CA GLU A 183 20.11 12.79 -17.32
C GLU A 183 18.84 11.92 -17.32
N ILE A 184 17.95 12.13 -16.35
CA ILE A 184 16.64 11.45 -16.29
C ILE A 184 15.72 11.91 -17.42
N ARG A 185 15.81 13.17 -17.85
CA ARG A 185 14.99 13.71 -18.95
C ARG A 185 15.44 13.20 -20.31
N VAL A 186 16.74 12.99 -20.50
CA VAL A 186 17.34 12.53 -21.77
C VAL A 186 17.15 11.03 -21.98
N SER A 187 17.05 10.22 -20.91
CA SER A 187 16.83 8.78 -21.02
C SER A 187 15.43 8.37 -20.55
N PRO A 188 14.49 8.02 -21.46
CA PRO A 188 13.15 7.61 -21.08
C PRO A 188 13.13 6.32 -20.23
N LEU A 189 14.17 5.47 -20.36
CA LEU A 189 14.36 4.26 -19.57
C LEU A 189 14.70 4.54 -18.11
N LYS A 190 15.23 5.73 -17.79
CA LYS A 190 15.55 6.16 -16.42
C LYS A 190 14.37 6.87 -15.74
N LYS A 191 13.19 6.94 -16.37
CA LYS A 191 12.00 7.56 -15.78
C LYS A 191 11.56 6.75 -14.55
N PRO A 192 11.48 7.35 -13.34
CA PRO A 192 11.12 6.62 -12.12
C PRO A 192 9.78 5.89 -12.21
N LYS A 193 8.79 6.48 -12.90
CA LYS A 193 7.47 5.85 -13.14
C LYS A 193 7.58 4.53 -13.88
N LEU A 194 8.45 4.45 -14.89
CA LEU A 194 8.67 3.23 -15.67
C LEU A 194 9.42 2.18 -14.83
N VAL A 195 10.52 2.59 -14.20
CA VAL A 195 11.37 1.70 -13.40
C VAL A 195 10.59 1.02 -12.28
N PHE A 196 9.86 1.79 -11.46
CA PHE A 196 9.08 1.21 -10.37
C PHE A 196 7.88 0.40 -10.86
N LYS A 197 7.29 0.75 -12.02
CA LYS A 197 6.25 -0.07 -12.64
C LYS A 197 6.81 -1.44 -13.05
N LEU A 198 7.96 -1.47 -13.72
CA LEU A 198 8.59 -2.73 -14.14
C LEU A 198 8.90 -3.65 -12.96
N PHE A 199 9.40 -3.11 -11.84
CA PHE A 199 9.61 -3.92 -10.64
C PHE A 199 8.31 -4.48 -10.05
N SER A 200 7.23 -3.68 -10.03
CA SER A 200 5.90 -4.14 -9.61
C SER A 200 5.38 -5.25 -10.54
N ASP A 201 5.52 -5.08 -11.85
CA ASP A 201 5.06 -6.05 -12.85
C ASP A 201 5.87 -7.36 -12.77
N ILE A 202 7.19 -7.29 -12.61
CA ILE A 202 8.06 -8.46 -12.37
C ILE A 202 7.68 -9.16 -11.07
N GLY A 203 7.42 -8.40 -10.00
CA GLY A 203 6.95 -8.94 -8.73
C GLY A 203 5.65 -9.74 -8.86
N PHE A 204 4.71 -9.21 -9.63
CA PHE A 204 3.46 -9.91 -9.92
C PHE A 204 3.69 -11.17 -10.76
N SER A 205 4.56 -11.13 -11.76
CA SER A 205 4.93 -12.36 -12.49
C SER A 205 5.60 -13.40 -11.59
N LEU A 206 6.43 -12.97 -10.64
CA LEU A 206 7.03 -13.88 -9.64
C LEU A 206 5.96 -14.50 -8.73
N THR A 207 4.89 -13.78 -8.38
CA THR A 207 3.78 -14.40 -7.63
C THR A 207 3.16 -15.57 -8.38
N PHE A 208 2.98 -15.49 -9.70
CA PHE A 208 2.50 -16.64 -10.48
C PHE A 208 3.45 -17.83 -10.45
N ILE A 209 4.75 -17.59 -10.56
CA ILE A 209 5.75 -18.66 -10.47
C ILE A 209 5.69 -19.31 -9.08
N CYS A 210 5.55 -18.53 -8.01
CA CYS A 210 5.40 -19.05 -6.65
C CYS A 210 4.14 -19.90 -6.49
N ILE A 211 2.99 -19.51 -7.08
CA ILE A 211 1.76 -20.31 -7.05
C ILE A 211 1.98 -21.67 -7.74
N ILE A 212 2.65 -21.69 -8.90
CA ILE A 212 2.94 -22.94 -9.61
C ILE A 212 3.83 -23.83 -8.74
N ILE A 213 4.89 -23.27 -8.16
CA ILE A 213 5.80 -24.02 -7.27
C ILE A 213 5.03 -24.56 -6.05
N GLU A 214 4.22 -23.73 -5.40
CA GLU A 214 3.42 -24.13 -4.26
C GLU A 214 2.43 -25.24 -4.60
N TYR A 215 1.74 -25.16 -5.74
CA TYR A 215 0.85 -26.22 -6.20
C TYR A 215 1.54 -27.58 -6.30
N TYR A 216 2.82 -27.62 -6.72
CA TYR A 216 3.58 -28.87 -6.79
C TYR A 216 4.16 -29.32 -5.44
N LEU A 217 4.44 -28.40 -4.52
CA LEU A 217 5.09 -28.70 -3.24
C LEU A 217 4.11 -28.89 -2.08
N ASN A 218 2.92 -28.30 -2.16
CA ASN A 218 1.92 -28.27 -1.10
C ASN A 218 0.60 -28.89 -1.57
N LYS A 219 0.32 -30.11 -1.09
CA LYS A 219 -0.91 -30.85 -1.44
C LYS A 219 -2.17 -30.25 -0.80
N ASP A 220 -2.02 -29.46 0.26
CA ASP A 220 -3.11 -28.86 1.03
C ASP A 220 -3.31 -27.37 0.71
N MET A 221 -2.92 -26.93 -0.49
CA MET A 221 -3.03 -25.53 -0.90
C MET A 221 -4.50 -25.08 -0.90
N ASN A 222 -4.83 -24.12 -0.04
CA ASN A 222 -6.16 -23.50 -0.02
C ASN A 222 -6.25 -22.44 -1.11
N VAL A 223 -6.88 -22.79 -2.23
CA VAL A 223 -7.01 -21.92 -3.42
C VAL A 223 -7.65 -20.57 -3.09
N LEU A 224 -8.61 -20.51 -2.15
CA LEU A 224 -9.25 -19.24 -1.78
C LEU A 224 -8.28 -18.31 -1.02
N PHE A 225 -7.47 -18.86 -0.13
CA PHE A 225 -6.46 -18.09 0.60
C PHE A 225 -5.34 -17.64 -0.33
N THR A 226 -4.88 -18.51 -1.23
CA THR A 226 -3.91 -18.14 -2.27
C THR A 226 -4.47 -17.05 -3.19
N LEU A 227 -5.72 -17.15 -3.66
CA LEU A 227 -6.36 -16.11 -4.49
C LEU A 227 -6.48 -14.77 -3.76
N LEU A 228 -6.90 -14.80 -2.49
CA LEU A 228 -6.96 -13.58 -1.67
C LEU A 228 -5.57 -12.99 -1.45
N ALA A 229 -4.57 -13.82 -1.17
CA ALA A 229 -3.18 -13.41 -1.02
C ALA A 229 -2.60 -12.81 -2.31
N VAL A 230 -2.95 -13.33 -3.49
CA VAL A 230 -2.58 -12.73 -4.79
C VAL A 230 -3.19 -11.34 -4.97
N LEU A 231 -4.46 -11.17 -4.64
CA LEU A 231 -5.13 -9.86 -4.73
C LEU A 231 -4.51 -8.84 -3.78
N ILE A 232 -4.23 -9.24 -2.54
CA ILE A 232 -3.55 -8.38 -1.56
C ILE A 232 -2.13 -8.06 -2.04
N SER A 233 -1.39 -9.04 -2.58
CA SER A 233 -0.05 -8.85 -3.14
C SER A 233 -0.04 -7.82 -4.26
N LYS A 234 -1.00 -7.89 -5.19
CA LYS A 234 -1.16 -6.89 -6.27
C LYS A 234 -1.32 -5.47 -5.72
N ILE A 235 -2.08 -5.32 -4.64
CA ILE A 235 -2.30 -4.02 -4.00
C ILE A 235 -1.04 -3.56 -3.28
N VAL A 236 -0.35 -4.47 -2.58
CA VAL A 236 0.94 -4.19 -1.95
C VAL A 236 1.95 -3.71 -2.99
N PHE A 237 2.08 -4.39 -4.14
CA PHE A 237 2.97 -3.96 -5.22
C PHE A 237 2.62 -2.57 -5.75
N SER A 238 1.34 -2.28 -5.97
CA SER A 238 0.89 -0.95 -6.39
C SER A 238 1.23 0.12 -5.35
N ASN A 239 1.05 -0.17 -4.06
CA ASN A 239 1.38 0.73 -2.96
C ASN A 239 2.90 0.95 -2.82
N ILE A 240 3.72 -0.10 -3.02
CA ILE A 240 5.18 0.03 -3.09
C ILE A 240 5.56 0.98 -4.23
N GLN A 241 5.04 0.74 -5.44
CA GLN A 241 5.30 1.60 -6.59
C GLN A 241 4.95 3.07 -6.31
N GLN A 242 3.75 3.33 -5.76
CA GLN A 242 3.29 4.68 -5.45
C GLN A 242 4.13 5.34 -4.36
N LEU A 243 4.51 4.61 -3.31
CA LEU A 243 5.37 5.10 -2.24
C LEU A 243 6.70 5.60 -2.78
N PHE A 244 7.43 4.76 -3.52
CA PHE A 244 8.74 5.11 -4.07
C PHE A 244 8.65 6.23 -5.11
N LEU A 245 7.59 6.25 -5.93
CA LEU A 245 7.35 7.33 -6.89
C LEU A 245 7.12 8.68 -6.19
N LYS A 246 6.20 8.72 -5.21
CA LYS A 246 5.85 9.95 -4.48
C LYS A 246 7.05 10.50 -3.72
N GLN A 247 7.78 9.63 -3.02
CA GLN A 247 9.01 10.02 -2.32
C GLN A 247 10.08 10.56 -3.30
N ARG A 248 10.22 9.97 -4.49
CA ARG A 248 11.18 10.44 -5.49
C ARG A 248 10.81 11.82 -6.02
N ILE A 249 9.54 12.06 -6.33
CA ILE A 249 9.06 13.38 -6.80
C ILE A 249 9.34 14.45 -5.75
N LEU A 250 9.06 14.14 -4.48
CA LEU A 250 9.31 15.02 -3.34
C LEU A 250 10.79 15.37 -3.19
N PHE A 251 11.68 14.37 -3.26
CA PHE A 251 13.13 14.57 -3.22
C PHE A 251 13.63 15.44 -4.38
N VAL A 252 13.16 15.17 -5.61
CA VAL A 252 13.52 15.92 -6.81
C VAL A 252 13.06 17.39 -6.73
N LYS A 253 11.89 17.64 -6.12
CA LYS A 253 11.32 18.99 -5.99
C LYS A 253 12.06 19.85 -4.96
N HIS A 254 12.49 19.27 -3.84
CA HIS A 254 13.02 20.05 -2.71
C HIS A 254 14.55 19.97 -2.53
N TYR A 255 15.22 18.90 -3.01
CA TYR A 255 16.64 18.64 -2.68
C TYR A 255 17.58 18.60 -3.88
N ILE A 256 17.07 18.25 -5.06
CA ILE A 256 17.88 18.40 -6.27
C ILE A 256 17.82 19.88 -6.67
N LYS A 257 18.81 20.65 -6.20
CA LYS A 257 19.06 22.04 -6.61
C LYS A 257 18.89 22.17 -8.12
N LYS A 258 18.25 23.26 -8.55
CA LYS A 258 18.25 23.69 -9.95
C LYS A 258 19.71 23.96 -10.34
N GLN A 259 20.40 22.95 -10.83
CA GLN A 259 21.59 23.08 -11.67
C GLN A 259 21.15 22.65 -13.06
#